data_AF-A0A7S0E620-F1
#
_entry.id   AF-A0A7S0E620-F1
#
_cell.length_a   1.000
_cell.length_b   1.000
_cell.length_c   1.000
_cell.angle_alpha   90.00
_cell.angle_beta   90.00
_cell.angle_gamma   90.00
#
_symmetry.space_group_name_H-M   'P 1'
#
loop_
_entity.id
_entity.type
_entity.pdbx_description
1 polymer ?
#
loop_
_entity_poly.entity_id
_entity_poly.type
_entity_poly.pdbx_seq_one_letter_code
_entity_poly.pdbx_strand_id
1 'polypeptide(L)'
;SLEDARETISIAIDAYESQSKGGGLRGGGVLVGVEMGGNPLRGNWDEFRPLFQQARDAGLRVSLHFAENKGYEDEHEKILEFGPDRLGHAVFMSQNITEKVLQKRTPVEVCITCHEAYYKVDRKKNVFGVLKSRNHPAVLCCDNACLLHTILSKEWEVAIETFKLTAEDVQQMILDNVDAIFADNVTKQKLRVQCENRIKSLFTKSDTSRYKISFT
;
A
#
# COMPACT_ATOMS: atom_id res chain seq x y z
N SER A 1 -16.27 14.70 5.41
CA SER A 1 -17.52 14.89 4.65
C SER A 1 -17.15 15.07 3.18
N LEU A 2 -18.10 15.20 2.24
CA LEU A 2 -17.77 15.55 0.86
C LEU A 2 -17.15 16.96 0.76
N GLU A 3 -17.58 17.88 1.63
CA GLU A 3 -17.05 19.24 1.73
C GLU A 3 -15.60 19.23 2.20
N ASP A 4 -15.30 18.52 3.29
CA ASP A 4 -13.92 18.39 3.81
C ASP A 4 -12.99 17.75 2.76
N ALA A 5 -13.48 16.76 2.00
CA ALA A 5 -12.71 16.14 0.93
C ALA A 5 -12.42 17.11 -0.21
N ARG A 6 -13.39 17.95 -0.60
CA ARG A 6 -13.19 18.98 -1.62
C ARG A 6 -12.15 20.00 -1.18
N GLU A 7 -12.25 20.49 0.05
CA GLU A 7 -11.28 21.42 0.63
C GLU A 7 -9.88 20.80 0.67
N THR A 8 -9.77 19.57 1.18
CA THR A 8 -8.50 18.84 1.28
C THR A 8 -7.84 18.66 -0.09
N ILE A 9 -8.62 18.28 -1.12
CA ILE A 9 -8.11 18.11 -2.48
C ILE A 9 -7.65 19.44 -3.07
N SER A 10 -8.39 20.53 -2.86
CA SER A 10 -7.99 21.86 -3.31
C SER A 10 -6.66 22.28 -2.68
N ILE A 11 -6.52 22.14 -1.35
CA ILE A 11 -5.29 22.46 -0.62
C ILE A 11 -4.12 21.60 -1.12
N ALA A 12 -4.36 20.31 -1.37
CA ALA A 12 -3.34 19.39 -1.87
C ALA A 12 -2.84 19.81 -3.26
N ILE A 13 -3.74 20.20 -4.17
CA ILE A 13 -3.38 20.67 -5.51
C ILE A 13 -2.55 21.96 -5.42
N ASP A 14 -3.03 22.95 -4.66
CA ASP A 14 -2.32 24.24 -4.49
C ASP A 14 -0.92 24.04 -3.91
N ALA A 15 -0.79 23.17 -2.89
CA ALA A 15 0.50 22.84 -2.30
C ALA A 15 1.42 22.11 -3.29
N TYR A 16 0.89 21.15 -4.06
CA TYR A 16 1.62 20.37 -5.06
C TYR A 16 2.15 21.25 -6.21
N GLU A 17 1.36 22.19 -6.68
CA GLU A 17 1.80 23.14 -7.71
C GLU A 17 2.85 24.12 -7.18
N SER A 18 2.66 24.59 -5.94
CA SER A 18 3.57 25.55 -5.31
C SER A 18 4.97 24.98 -5.09
N GLN A 19 5.06 23.71 -4.64
CA GLN A 19 6.36 23.02 -4.51
C GLN A 19 7.05 22.79 -5.87
N SER A 20 6.26 22.66 -6.96
CA SER A 20 6.77 22.40 -8.30
C SER A 20 7.33 23.66 -8.98
N LYS A 21 6.82 24.85 -8.62
CA LYS A 21 7.27 26.16 -9.16
C LYS A 21 8.52 26.71 -8.44
N GLY A 22 8.88 26.17 -7.28
CA GLY A 22 9.86 26.77 -6.35
C GLY A 22 11.37 26.59 -6.63
N GLY A 23 11.79 25.87 -7.68
CA GLY A 23 13.19 25.87 -8.16
C GLY A 23 14.30 25.55 -7.13
N GLY A 24 13.98 24.96 -5.98
CA GLY A 24 14.94 24.68 -4.92
C GLY A 24 15.81 23.49 -5.26
N LEU A 25 17.13 23.62 -5.06
CA LEU A 25 18.23 22.67 -5.33
C LEU A 25 18.16 21.30 -4.59
N ARG A 26 16.98 20.89 -4.13
CA ARG A 26 16.64 19.52 -3.74
C ARG A 26 15.34 19.15 -4.46
N GLY A 27 15.45 18.63 -5.68
CA GLY A 27 14.30 18.11 -6.42
C GLY A 27 13.54 17.10 -5.56
N GLY A 28 12.30 17.40 -5.20
CA GLY A 28 11.48 16.56 -4.34
C GLY A 28 10.52 17.39 -3.51
N GLY A 29 9.39 17.75 -4.10
CA GLY A 29 8.25 18.22 -3.33
C GLY A 29 7.81 17.15 -2.30
N VAL A 30 7.32 17.57 -1.15
CA VAL A 30 6.96 16.66 -0.04
C VAL A 30 5.60 16.01 -0.25
N LEU A 31 4.71 16.66 -0.98
CA LEU A 31 3.40 16.13 -1.32
C LEU A 31 3.49 15.36 -2.65
N VAL A 32 3.15 14.08 -2.63
CA VAL A 32 3.30 13.20 -3.81
C VAL A 32 1.98 12.57 -4.27
N GLY A 33 0.95 12.65 -3.46
CA GLY A 33 -0.34 12.05 -3.75
C GLY A 33 -1.37 12.32 -2.66
N VAL A 34 -2.57 11.82 -2.91
CA VAL A 34 -3.73 11.89 -2.02
C VAL A 34 -4.31 10.49 -1.81
N GLU A 35 -4.97 10.30 -0.68
CA GLU A 35 -5.60 9.04 -0.33
C GLU A 35 -7.01 9.25 0.22
N MET A 36 -7.92 8.34 -0.12
CA MET A 36 -9.22 8.23 0.56
C MET A 36 -9.17 7.16 1.64
N GLY A 37 -9.39 7.56 2.88
CA GLY A 37 -9.68 6.68 4.01
C GLY A 37 -10.93 7.12 4.75
N GLY A 38 -11.12 6.61 5.98
CA GLY A 38 -12.25 6.98 6.84
C GLY A 38 -13.25 5.84 7.04
N ASN A 39 -14.52 6.16 7.28
CA ASN A 39 -15.55 5.14 7.45
C ASN A 39 -16.07 4.70 6.07
N PRO A 40 -15.77 3.46 5.62
CA PRO A 40 -16.13 3.03 4.27
C PRO A 40 -17.64 2.82 4.09
N LEU A 41 -18.45 2.87 5.16
CA LEU A 41 -19.92 2.83 5.10
C LEU A 41 -20.55 4.21 4.89
N ARG A 42 -19.76 5.27 4.75
CA ARG A 42 -20.25 6.65 4.59
C ARG A 42 -19.76 7.27 3.29
N GLY A 43 -20.69 7.95 2.61
CA GLY A 43 -20.43 8.58 1.32
C GLY A 43 -20.74 7.65 0.15
N ASN A 44 -20.55 8.17 -1.06
CA ASN A 44 -20.74 7.43 -2.30
C ASN A 44 -19.55 7.72 -3.22
N TRP A 45 -18.84 6.69 -3.67
CA TRP A 45 -17.70 6.84 -4.59
C TRP A 45 -17.98 7.76 -5.79
N ASP A 46 -19.18 7.74 -6.36
CA ASP A 46 -19.52 8.58 -7.51
C ASP A 46 -19.41 10.09 -7.21
N GLU A 47 -19.60 10.50 -5.95
CA GLU A 47 -19.44 11.89 -5.50
C GLU A 47 -17.97 12.27 -5.28
N PHE A 48 -17.14 11.32 -4.85
CA PHE A 48 -15.71 11.54 -4.60
C PHE A 48 -14.86 11.41 -5.87
N ARG A 49 -15.28 10.58 -6.83
CA ARG A 49 -14.55 10.32 -8.07
C ARG A 49 -14.10 11.60 -8.80
N PRO A 50 -14.93 12.65 -8.98
CA PRO A 50 -14.50 13.89 -9.63
C PRO A 50 -13.40 14.64 -8.86
N LEU A 51 -13.33 14.49 -7.53
CA LEU A 51 -12.30 15.13 -6.71
C LEU A 51 -10.95 14.43 -6.90
N PHE A 52 -10.93 13.10 -6.89
CA PHE A 52 -9.71 12.34 -7.16
C PHE A 52 -9.26 12.45 -8.62
N GLN A 53 -10.18 12.67 -9.56
CA GLN A 53 -9.83 13.01 -10.93
C GLN A 53 -9.10 14.36 -11.01
N GLN A 54 -9.59 15.40 -10.31
CA GLN A 54 -8.90 16.70 -10.25
C GLN A 54 -7.48 16.59 -9.69
N ALA A 55 -7.29 15.82 -8.61
CA ALA A 55 -5.95 15.58 -8.06
C ALA A 55 -5.03 14.90 -9.07
N ARG A 56 -5.53 13.87 -9.77
CA ARG A 56 -4.77 13.18 -10.83
C ARG A 56 -4.41 14.11 -11.98
N ASP A 57 -5.35 14.94 -12.42
CA ASP A 57 -5.14 15.90 -13.51
C ASP A 57 -4.08 16.96 -13.14
N ALA A 58 -3.94 17.29 -11.85
CA ALA A 58 -2.86 18.13 -11.32
C ALA A 58 -1.51 17.42 -11.17
N GLY A 59 -1.44 16.10 -11.41
CA GLY A 59 -0.21 15.31 -11.34
C GLY A 59 0.02 14.57 -10.00
N LEU A 60 -0.91 14.68 -9.04
CA LEU A 60 -0.85 13.90 -7.80
C LEU A 60 -1.16 12.42 -8.06
N ARG A 61 -0.46 11.54 -7.34
CA ARG A 61 -0.80 10.12 -7.29
C ARG A 61 -2.03 9.88 -6.42
N VAL A 62 -2.76 8.79 -6.67
CA VAL A 62 -3.98 8.46 -5.93
C VAL A 62 -3.89 7.05 -5.35
N SER A 63 -4.03 6.94 -4.03
CA SER A 63 -4.29 5.69 -3.31
C SER A 63 -5.74 5.70 -2.80
N LEU A 64 -6.38 4.54 -2.68
CA LEU A 64 -7.75 4.46 -2.15
C LEU A 64 -7.87 3.24 -1.25
N HIS A 65 -8.42 3.41 -0.04
CA HIS A 65 -8.97 2.29 0.72
C HIS A 65 -9.99 1.55 -0.15
N PHE A 66 -9.83 0.23 -0.23
CA PHE A 66 -10.50 -0.59 -1.22
C PHE A 66 -11.01 -1.89 -0.60
N ALA A 67 -12.25 -2.26 -0.92
CA ALA A 67 -12.88 -3.50 -0.48
C ALA A 67 -12.78 -3.76 1.03
N GLU A 68 -12.95 -2.72 1.84
CA GLU A 68 -13.06 -2.83 3.31
C GLU A 68 -14.46 -3.25 3.78
N ASN A 69 -15.45 -3.23 2.88
CA ASN A 69 -16.82 -3.68 3.16
C ASN A 69 -17.21 -4.89 2.31
N LYS A 70 -18.09 -5.73 2.86
CA LYS A 70 -18.72 -6.84 2.13
C LYS A 70 -19.94 -6.35 1.35
N GLY A 71 -20.15 -6.88 0.14
CA GLY A 71 -21.37 -6.66 -0.64
C GLY A 71 -21.40 -5.37 -1.48
N TYR A 72 -20.29 -4.63 -1.56
CA TYR A 72 -20.15 -3.38 -2.34
C TYR A 72 -19.44 -3.62 -3.68
N GLU A 73 -19.76 -4.72 -4.37
CA GLU A 73 -19.04 -5.13 -5.59
C GLU A 73 -19.11 -4.06 -6.69
N ASP A 74 -20.27 -3.44 -6.91
CA ASP A 74 -20.44 -2.35 -7.88
C ASP A 74 -19.50 -1.16 -7.60
N GLU A 75 -19.31 -0.77 -6.34
CA GLU A 75 -18.38 0.29 -5.96
C GLU A 75 -16.93 -0.14 -6.18
N HIS A 76 -16.60 -1.38 -5.81
CA HIS A 76 -15.26 -1.92 -6.06
C HIS A 76 -14.92 -1.93 -7.56
N GLU A 77 -15.88 -2.28 -8.43
CA GLU A 77 -15.69 -2.22 -9.88
C GLU A 77 -15.40 -0.79 -10.36
N LYS A 78 -16.22 0.19 -9.93
CA LYS A 78 -16.03 1.60 -10.29
C LYS A 78 -14.69 2.17 -9.81
N ILE A 79 -14.21 1.76 -8.64
CA ILE A 79 -12.87 2.15 -8.14
C ILE A 79 -11.78 1.54 -9.02
N LEU A 80 -11.88 0.26 -9.38
CA LEU A 80 -10.91 -0.38 -10.28
C LEU A 80 -10.93 0.21 -11.68
N GLU A 81 -12.08 0.64 -12.18
CA GLU A 81 -12.23 1.37 -13.45
C GLU A 81 -11.54 2.74 -13.41
N PHE A 82 -11.68 3.47 -12.30
CA PHE A 82 -10.91 4.70 -12.08
C PHE A 82 -9.41 4.45 -12.06
N GLY A 83 -8.98 3.28 -11.57
CA GLY A 83 -7.58 2.84 -11.64
C GLY A 83 -6.66 3.68 -10.75
N PRO A 84 -6.79 3.63 -9.41
CA PRO A 84 -5.84 4.27 -8.51
C PRO A 84 -4.44 3.66 -8.67
N ASP A 85 -3.42 4.42 -8.30
CA ASP A 85 -2.02 3.97 -8.37
C ASP A 85 -1.72 2.87 -7.34
N ARG A 86 -2.46 2.84 -6.20
CA ARG A 86 -2.43 1.76 -5.19
C ARG A 86 -3.80 1.51 -4.57
N LEU A 87 -3.99 0.32 -4.02
CA LEU A 87 -5.19 -0.09 -3.28
C LEU A 87 -4.84 -0.36 -1.82
N GLY A 88 -5.52 0.31 -0.90
CA GLY A 88 -5.42 0.06 0.55
C GLY A 88 -6.31 -1.11 0.97
N HIS A 89 -5.75 -2.02 1.76
CA HIS A 89 -6.40 -3.16 2.42
C HIS A 89 -6.87 -4.30 1.50
N ALA A 90 -7.88 -4.08 0.66
CA ALA A 90 -8.48 -5.10 -0.20
C ALA A 90 -9.05 -6.34 0.54
N VAL A 91 -9.68 -6.14 1.70
CA VAL A 91 -10.04 -7.21 2.65
C VAL A 91 -11.11 -8.17 2.12
N PHE A 92 -12.19 -7.64 1.55
CA PHE A 92 -13.39 -8.38 1.18
C PHE A 92 -13.65 -8.36 -0.33
N MET A 93 -12.60 -8.60 -1.11
CA MET A 93 -12.74 -8.76 -2.56
C MET A 93 -13.55 -10.03 -2.91
N SER A 94 -14.49 -9.89 -3.86
CA SER A 94 -15.09 -11.05 -4.52
C SER A 94 -14.04 -11.76 -5.39
N GLN A 95 -14.38 -12.96 -5.90
CA GLN A 95 -13.51 -13.67 -6.84
C GLN A 95 -13.30 -12.85 -8.14
N ASN A 96 -14.36 -12.24 -8.67
CA ASN A 96 -14.31 -11.41 -9.87
C ASN A 96 -13.43 -10.17 -9.65
N ILE A 97 -13.61 -9.46 -8.52
CA ILE A 97 -12.77 -8.32 -8.15
C ILE A 97 -11.31 -8.72 -7.98
N THR A 98 -11.05 -9.88 -7.36
CA THR A 98 -9.69 -10.40 -7.18
C THR A 98 -8.99 -10.60 -8.52
N GLU A 99 -9.63 -11.25 -9.49
CA GLU A 99 -9.03 -11.48 -10.80
C GLU A 99 -8.78 -10.15 -11.56
N LYS A 100 -9.66 -9.16 -11.43
CA LYS A 100 -9.45 -7.80 -11.99
C LYS A 100 -8.24 -7.10 -11.36
N VAL A 101 -8.07 -7.18 -10.04
CA VAL A 101 -6.89 -6.64 -9.34
C VAL A 101 -5.62 -7.30 -9.85
N LEU A 102 -5.60 -8.64 -9.90
CA LEU A 102 -4.45 -9.41 -10.38
C LEU A 102 -4.09 -9.06 -11.83
N GLN A 103 -5.09 -8.89 -12.70
CA GLN A 103 -4.88 -8.51 -14.10
C GLN A 103 -4.26 -7.11 -14.23
N LYS A 104 -4.75 -6.14 -13.45
CA LYS A 104 -4.25 -4.75 -13.48
C LYS A 104 -2.87 -4.60 -12.84
N ARG A 105 -2.45 -5.56 -12.01
CA ARG A 105 -1.19 -5.51 -11.23
C ARG A 105 -1.06 -4.27 -10.34
N THR A 106 -2.19 -3.64 -9.96
CA THR A 106 -2.19 -2.49 -9.05
C THR A 106 -1.66 -2.93 -7.68
N PRO A 107 -0.60 -2.29 -7.15
CA PRO A 107 -0.07 -2.67 -5.85
C PRO A 107 -1.10 -2.55 -4.74
N VAL A 108 -1.12 -3.54 -3.86
CA VAL A 108 -2.03 -3.59 -2.72
C VAL A 108 -1.23 -3.40 -1.43
N GLU A 109 -1.62 -2.44 -0.63
CA GLU A 109 -1.11 -2.24 0.73
C GLU A 109 -1.92 -3.14 1.69
N VAL A 110 -1.24 -4.06 2.39
CA VAL A 110 -1.88 -5.09 3.21
C VAL A 110 -1.44 -4.96 4.65
N CYS A 111 -2.42 -4.87 5.55
CA CYS A 111 -2.21 -4.63 6.98
C CYS A 111 -2.73 -5.83 7.79
N ILE A 112 -1.92 -6.87 7.96
CA ILE A 112 -2.39 -8.18 8.44
C ILE A 112 -2.97 -8.09 9.85
N THR A 113 -2.27 -7.43 10.79
CA THR A 113 -2.77 -7.25 12.16
C THR A 113 -4.03 -6.40 12.19
N CYS A 114 -4.13 -5.36 11.35
CA CYS A 114 -5.34 -4.55 11.21
C CYS A 114 -6.54 -5.39 10.72
N HIS A 115 -6.33 -6.23 9.70
CA HIS A 115 -7.35 -7.11 9.12
C HIS A 115 -7.92 -8.09 10.16
N GLU A 116 -7.07 -8.62 11.04
CA GLU A 116 -7.51 -9.46 12.13
C GLU A 116 -8.28 -8.67 13.20
N ALA A 117 -7.73 -7.52 13.64
CA ALA A 117 -8.25 -6.75 14.74
C ALA A 117 -9.62 -6.09 14.42
N TYR A 118 -9.73 -5.41 13.28
CA TYR A 118 -10.91 -4.63 12.91
C TYR A 118 -11.86 -5.39 11.99
N TYR A 119 -11.33 -6.14 11.04
CA TYR A 119 -12.15 -6.84 10.03
C TYR A 119 -12.45 -8.30 10.38
N LYS A 120 -11.89 -8.81 11.48
CA LYS A 120 -12.08 -10.19 11.99
C LYS A 120 -11.72 -11.26 10.96
N VAL A 121 -10.71 -10.97 10.12
CA VAL A 121 -10.17 -11.91 9.15
C VAL A 121 -9.03 -12.71 9.77
N ASP A 122 -9.16 -14.04 9.79
CA ASP A 122 -8.06 -14.94 10.17
C ASP A 122 -6.84 -14.66 9.28
N ARG A 123 -5.67 -14.51 9.90
CA ARG A 123 -4.39 -14.25 9.22
C ARG A 123 -4.14 -15.21 8.06
N LYS A 124 -4.48 -16.50 8.21
CA LYS A 124 -4.29 -17.53 7.15
C LYS A 124 -5.19 -17.32 5.94
N LYS A 125 -6.31 -16.61 6.11
CA LYS A 125 -7.26 -16.26 5.05
C LYS A 125 -7.09 -14.83 4.55
N ASN A 126 -6.04 -14.13 5.01
CA ASN A 126 -5.79 -12.76 4.61
C ASN A 126 -5.45 -12.69 3.11
N VAL A 127 -5.92 -11.62 2.46
CA VAL A 127 -5.68 -11.33 1.04
C VAL A 127 -4.21 -11.40 0.65
N PHE A 128 -3.28 -11.09 1.57
CA PHE A 128 -1.84 -11.21 1.35
C PHE A 128 -1.45 -12.58 0.76
N GLY A 129 -2.02 -13.68 1.27
CA GLY A 129 -1.70 -15.03 0.78
C GLY A 129 -2.12 -15.25 -0.67
N VAL A 130 -3.28 -14.71 -1.07
CA VAL A 130 -3.78 -14.77 -2.45
C VAL A 130 -2.84 -14.01 -3.37
N LEU A 131 -2.49 -12.78 -3.02
CA LEU A 131 -1.61 -11.92 -3.81
C LEU A 131 -0.21 -12.52 -3.95
N LYS A 132 0.37 -13.02 -2.84
CA LYS A 132 1.70 -13.64 -2.85
C LYS A 132 1.73 -14.90 -3.72
N SER A 133 0.71 -15.76 -3.65
CA SER A 133 0.64 -16.98 -4.47
C SER A 133 0.60 -16.71 -5.98
N ARG A 134 0.19 -15.50 -6.38
CA ARG A 134 0.11 -15.06 -7.78
C ARG A 134 1.24 -14.09 -8.16
N ASN A 135 2.26 -13.92 -7.32
CA ASN A 135 3.35 -12.97 -7.52
C ASN A 135 2.84 -11.54 -7.86
N HIS A 136 1.79 -11.13 -7.15
CA HIS A 136 1.19 -9.80 -7.27
C HIS A 136 1.87 -8.82 -6.30
N PRO A 137 2.04 -7.54 -6.67
CA PRO A 137 2.68 -6.56 -5.79
C PRO A 137 1.86 -6.35 -4.51
N ALA A 138 2.39 -6.79 -3.38
CA ALA A 138 1.76 -6.71 -2.06
C ALA A 138 2.73 -6.06 -1.06
N VAL A 139 2.38 -4.87 -0.58
CA VAL A 139 3.18 -4.07 0.34
C VAL A 139 2.66 -4.29 1.76
N LEU A 140 3.50 -4.79 2.67
CA LEU A 140 3.12 -4.93 4.08
C LEU A 140 3.14 -3.57 4.78
N CYS A 141 2.05 -3.23 5.45
CA CYS A 141 1.84 -1.97 6.14
C CYS A 141 1.29 -2.19 7.55
N CYS A 142 1.48 -1.21 8.45
CA CYS A 142 0.93 -1.27 9.81
C CYS A 142 -0.48 -0.71 9.92
N ASP A 143 -0.92 0.08 8.94
CA ASP A 143 -2.06 0.98 9.08
C ASP A 143 -1.90 1.85 10.35
N ASN A 144 -2.73 1.65 11.37
CA ASN A 144 -2.72 2.43 12.61
C ASN A 144 -1.77 1.84 13.67
N ALA A 145 -0.46 1.97 13.47
CA ALA A 145 0.58 1.38 14.35
C ALA A 145 0.36 1.64 15.86
N CYS A 146 -0.04 2.86 16.23
CA CYS A 146 -0.24 3.25 17.63
C CYS A 146 -1.50 2.62 18.25
N LEU A 147 -2.59 2.49 17.47
CA LEU A 147 -3.85 1.89 17.94
C LEU A 147 -3.76 0.36 17.98
N LEU A 148 -3.00 -0.22 17.05
CA LEU A 148 -2.83 -1.67 16.93
C LEU A 148 -1.64 -2.21 17.73
N HIS A 149 -0.87 -1.33 18.38
CA HIS A 149 0.36 -1.68 19.09
C HIS A 149 1.31 -2.56 18.25
N THR A 150 1.43 -2.26 16.95
CA THR A 150 2.26 -3.00 15.99
C THR A 150 3.33 -2.08 15.37
N ILE A 151 4.34 -2.69 14.77
CA ILE A 151 5.41 -2.03 14.00
C ILE A 151 5.70 -2.84 12.75
N LEU A 152 6.37 -2.25 11.76
CA LEU A 152 6.55 -2.90 10.45
C LEU A 152 7.29 -4.25 10.57
N SER A 153 8.30 -4.36 11.43
CA SER A 153 8.99 -5.63 11.67
C SER A 153 8.08 -6.71 12.23
N LYS A 154 7.04 -6.35 13.00
CA LYS A 154 6.05 -7.30 13.51
C LYS A 154 5.10 -7.77 12.42
N GLU A 155 4.69 -6.88 11.51
CA GLU A 155 3.89 -7.28 10.34
C GLU A 155 4.68 -8.25 9.44
N TRP A 156 5.98 -8.01 9.25
CA TRP A 156 6.86 -8.95 8.54
C TRP A 156 6.96 -10.31 9.25
N GLU A 157 7.16 -10.33 10.57
CA GLU A 157 7.19 -11.56 11.37
C GLU A 157 5.90 -12.36 11.20
N VAL A 158 4.74 -11.69 11.34
CA VAL A 158 3.42 -12.30 11.13
C VAL A 158 3.28 -12.87 9.71
N ALA A 159 3.71 -12.12 8.69
CA ALA A 159 3.63 -12.57 7.30
C ALA A 159 4.52 -13.81 7.06
N ILE A 160 5.77 -13.78 7.55
CA ILE A 160 6.73 -14.88 7.42
C ILE A 160 6.20 -16.15 8.08
N GLU A 161 5.71 -16.06 9.33
CA GLU A 161 5.19 -17.22 10.07
C GLU A 161 3.92 -17.79 9.45
N THR A 162 2.99 -16.91 9.05
CA THR A 162 1.67 -17.30 8.57
C THR A 162 1.75 -17.91 7.18
N PHE A 163 2.52 -17.30 6.28
CA PHE A 163 2.59 -17.66 4.85
C PHE A 163 3.86 -18.42 4.48
N LYS A 164 4.71 -18.76 5.47
CA LYS A 164 5.95 -19.54 5.30
C LYS A 164 6.89 -18.92 4.27
N LEU A 165 7.01 -17.59 4.29
CA LEU A 165 7.89 -16.85 3.38
C LEU A 165 9.34 -17.27 3.62
N THR A 166 10.08 -17.51 2.55
CA THR A 166 11.52 -17.77 2.64
C THR A 166 12.31 -16.47 2.74
N ALA A 167 13.61 -16.57 3.01
CA ALA A 167 14.51 -15.42 2.97
C ALA A 167 14.52 -14.77 1.58
N GLU A 168 14.44 -15.56 0.51
CA GLU A 168 14.40 -15.11 -0.87
C GLU A 168 13.09 -14.36 -1.17
N ASP A 169 11.95 -14.87 -0.69
CA ASP A 169 10.66 -14.16 -0.80
C ASP A 169 10.73 -12.77 -0.18
N VAL A 170 11.26 -12.68 1.05
CA VAL A 170 11.39 -11.42 1.78
C VAL A 170 12.30 -10.44 1.03
N GLN A 171 13.46 -10.92 0.56
CA GLN A 171 14.40 -10.09 -0.20
C GLN A 171 13.77 -9.55 -1.49
N GLN A 172 13.09 -10.41 -2.25
CA GLN A 172 12.45 -10.01 -3.50
C GLN A 172 11.33 -8.99 -3.24
N MET A 173 10.47 -9.25 -2.24
CA MET A 173 9.40 -8.32 -1.87
C MET A 173 9.93 -6.94 -1.45
N ILE A 174 11.03 -6.87 -0.70
CA ILE A 174 11.65 -5.57 -0.34
C ILE A 174 12.02 -4.78 -1.59
N LEU A 175 12.58 -5.45 -2.59
CA LEU A 175 12.98 -4.83 -3.85
C LEU A 175 11.77 -4.45 -4.72
N ASP A 176 10.76 -5.30 -4.77
CA ASP A 176 9.52 -5.06 -5.54
C ASP A 176 8.72 -3.89 -4.97
N ASN A 177 8.72 -3.72 -3.64
CA ASN A 177 8.01 -2.61 -2.97
C ASN A 177 8.54 -1.24 -3.41
N VAL A 178 9.79 -1.15 -3.88
CA VAL A 178 10.35 0.10 -4.42
C VAL A 178 9.59 0.56 -5.67
N ASP A 179 9.02 -0.34 -6.46
CA ASP A 179 8.27 0.03 -7.65
C ASP A 179 6.89 0.63 -7.31
N ALA A 180 6.34 0.29 -6.14
CA ALA A 180 5.03 0.77 -5.68
C ALA A 180 5.06 2.18 -5.06
N ILE A 181 6.24 2.72 -4.70
CA ILE A 181 6.32 4.05 -4.07
C ILE A 181 5.99 5.17 -5.07
N PHE A 182 5.47 6.28 -4.54
CA PHE A 182 5.24 7.51 -5.31
C PHE A 182 6.50 8.37 -5.36
N ALA A 183 7.46 7.96 -6.19
CA ALA A 183 8.71 8.67 -6.43
C ALA A 183 9.12 8.58 -7.91
N ASP A 184 10.02 9.47 -8.33
CA ASP A 184 10.62 9.38 -9.66
C ASP A 184 11.54 8.17 -9.82
N ASN A 185 11.85 7.82 -11.07
CA ASN A 185 12.70 6.67 -11.38
C ASN A 185 14.11 6.81 -10.80
N VAL A 186 14.64 8.03 -10.71
CA VAL A 186 15.99 8.27 -10.16
C VAL A 186 16.04 7.90 -8.67
N THR A 187 15.01 8.30 -7.93
CA THR A 187 14.84 8.02 -6.50
C THR A 187 14.59 6.54 -6.27
N LYS A 188 13.72 5.91 -7.08
CA LYS A 188 13.49 4.46 -7.04
C LYS A 188 14.78 3.67 -7.28
N GLN A 189 15.57 4.03 -8.29
CA GLN A 189 16.84 3.34 -8.55
C GLN A 189 17.86 3.52 -7.42
N LYS A 190 17.96 4.73 -6.84
CA LYS A 190 18.82 4.97 -5.67
C LYS A 190 18.40 4.11 -4.48
N LEU A 191 17.09 4.05 -4.17
CA LEU A 191 16.55 3.23 -3.09
C LEU A 191 16.77 1.75 -3.33
N ARG A 192 16.55 1.28 -4.57
CA ARG A 192 16.79 -0.11 -4.96
C ARG A 192 18.23 -0.54 -4.68
N VAL A 193 19.21 0.26 -5.10
CA VAL A 193 20.64 -0.01 -4.83
C VAL A 193 20.94 -0.03 -3.32
N GLN A 194 20.35 0.89 -2.55
CA GLN A 194 20.50 0.89 -1.09
C GLN A 194 19.93 -0.38 -0.45
N CYS A 195 18.72 -0.80 -0.87
CA CYS A 195 18.08 -2.03 -0.42
C CYS A 195 18.94 -3.25 -0.78
N GLU A 196 19.43 -3.37 -2.01
CA GLU A 196 20.29 -4.48 -2.44
C GLU A 196 21.57 -4.57 -1.62
N ASN A 197 22.24 -3.45 -1.37
CA ASN A 197 23.44 -3.41 -0.54
C ASN A 197 23.14 -3.81 0.91
N ARG A 198 22.01 -3.35 1.45
CA ARG A 198 21.59 -3.70 2.81
C ARG A 198 21.25 -5.18 2.94
N ILE A 199 20.50 -5.72 1.98
CA ILE A 199 20.16 -7.15 1.88
C ILE A 199 21.44 -7.97 1.85
N LYS A 200 22.38 -7.68 0.94
CA LYS A 200 23.68 -8.38 0.88
C LYS A 200 24.35 -8.37 2.26
N SER A 201 24.43 -7.21 2.92
CA SER A 201 25.07 -7.10 4.25
C SER A 201 24.43 -7.94 5.36
N LEU A 202 23.12 -8.20 5.27
CA LEU A 202 22.33 -8.92 6.26
C LEU A 202 22.36 -10.44 6.00
N PHE A 203 22.29 -10.85 4.74
CA PHE A 203 22.17 -12.27 4.36
C PHE A 203 23.51 -12.93 3.99
N THR A 204 24.60 -12.19 3.74
CA THR A 204 25.94 -12.78 3.49
C THR A 204 26.79 -12.94 4.75
N LYS A 205 26.43 -12.30 5.87
CA LYS A 205 27.06 -12.61 7.16
C LYS A 205 26.53 -13.96 7.60
N SER A 206 27.30 -15.00 7.30
CA SER A 206 27.20 -16.33 7.91
C SER A 206 27.52 -16.24 9.41
N ASP A 207 26.70 -15.51 10.16
CA ASP A 207 26.70 -15.56 11.61
C ASP A 207 25.55 -16.48 12.00
N THR A 208 25.77 -17.78 11.79
CA THR A 208 24.90 -18.88 12.25
C THR A 208 24.69 -18.86 13.78
N SER A 209 25.35 -17.95 14.50
CA SER A 209 25.18 -17.72 15.93
C SER A 209 24.09 -16.69 16.30
N ARG A 210 23.66 -15.80 15.39
CA ARG A 210 22.75 -14.68 15.74
C ARG A 210 21.31 -14.80 15.26
N TYR A 211 21.01 -15.72 14.35
CA TYR A 211 19.63 -15.97 13.90
C TYR A 211 19.03 -17.19 14.62
N LYS A 212 19.15 -17.25 15.94
CA LYS A 212 18.13 -17.94 16.74
C LYS A 212 16.99 -16.95 16.96
N ILE A 213 16.11 -16.84 15.97
CA ILE A 213 14.75 -16.40 16.28
C ILE A 213 14.14 -17.58 17.04
N SER A 214 14.31 -17.55 18.36
CA SER A 214 13.73 -18.53 19.27
C SER A 214 12.29 -18.13 19.51
N PHE A 215 11.37 -18.80 18.82
CA PHE A 215 9.97 -18.81 19.22
C PHE A 215 9.80 -19.82 20.35
N THR A 216 9.87 -19.34 21.59
CA THR A 216 9.29 -20.02 22.75
C THR A 216 7.90 -19.48 23.01
#